data_AF-A0A1B6HJB4-F1
#
_entry.id   AF-A0A1B6HJB4-F1
#
_cell.length_a   1.000
_cell.length_b   1.000
_cell.length_c   1.000
_cell.angle_alpha   90.00
_cell.angle_beta   90.00
_cell.angle_gamma   90.00
#
_symmetry.space_group_name_H-M   'P 1'
#
loop_
_entity.id
_entity.type
_entity.pdbx_description
1 polymer ?
#
loop_
_entity_poly.entity_id
_entity_poly.type
_entity_poly.pdbx_seq_one_letter_code
_entity_poly.pdbx_strand_id
1 'polypeptide(L)'
;VDSENKAKCAARRQLVQHHPCTGRVDCVIDMATAKATCMMDAEIGQCRGYFQRWFFSTMKAMCVPFVYSGCRGNRNNFLTEQDCHRTCSAVRDALLEGDRPANVSSPLVRAITGPPVDCVMSPWSQFTSCSVTCGTGFREKTRTVLVEPKNGGQACPRTVTRRRRCHIPPEYCH
;
A
#
# COMPACT_ATOMS: atom_id res chain seq x y z
N VAL A 1 -40.27 11.55 -27.58
CA VAL A 1 -39.40 12.00 -26.47
C VAL A 1 -38.36 12.92 -27.05
N ASP A 2 -38.49 14.21 -26.76
CA ASP A 2 -37.70 15.29 -27.34
C ASP A 2 -36.19 15.08 -27.13
N SER A 3 -35.39 15.31 -28.18
CA SER A 3 -33.93 15.08 -28.20
C SER A 3 -33.22 15.92 -27.13
N GLU A 4 -33.77 17.10 -26.84
CA GLU A 4 -33.31 18.00 -25.79
C GLU A 4 -33.52 17.41 -24.38
N ASN A 5 -34.62 16.70 -24.16
CA ASN A 5 -34.90 16.02 -22.90
C ASN A 5 -34.02 14.78 -22.70
N LYS A 6 -33.59 14.13 -23.79
CA LYS A 6 -32.63 13.02 -23.77
C LYS A 6 -31.22 13.50 -23.40
N ALA A 7 -30.81 14.67 -23.91
CA ALA A 7 -29.53 15.32 -23.56
C ALA A 7 -29.51 15.81 -22.11
N LYS A 8 -30.60 16.41 -21.62
CA LYS A 8 -30.76 16.83 -20.21
C LYS A 8 -30.72 15.63 -19.25
N CYS A 9 -31.28 14.48 -19.64
CA CYS A 9 -31.23 13.26 -18.84
C CYS A 9 -29.83 12.62 -18.81
N ALA A 10 -29.07 12.71 -19.91
CA ALA A 10 -27.68 12.25 -19.98
C ALA A 10 -26.74 13.15 -19.13
N ALA A 11 -26.94 14.47 -19.15
CA ALA A 11 -26.19 15.42 -18.34
C ALA A 11 -26.45 15.27 -16.82
N ARG A 12 -27.61 14.70 -16.44
CA ARG A 12 -28.01 14.46 -15.04
C ARG A 12 -27.43 13.17 -14.44
N ARG A 13 -26.71 12.37 -15.22
CA ARG A 13 -26.12 11.07 -14.84
C ARG A 13 -24.63 11.13 -14.44
N GLN A 14 -24.07 12.29 -14.13
CA GLN A 14 -22.69 12.39 -13.66
C GLN A 14 -22.55 12.08 -12.16
N LEU A 15 -22.72 10.82 -11.80
CA LEU A 15 -22.26 10.26 -10.52
C LEU A 15 -21.86 8.78 -10.65
N VAL A 16 -21.21 8.44 -11.75
CA VAL A 16 -20.27 7.34 -11.71
C VAL A 16 -18.90 7.97 -11.77
N GLN A 17 -18.12 7.80 -10.70
CA GLN A 17 -16.74 8.27 -10.59
C GLN A 17 -15.80 7.50 -11.54
N HIS A 18 -16.18 7.33 -12.81
CA HIS A 18 -15.24 6.92 -13.83
C HIS A 18 -14.56 8.19 -14.31
N HIS A 19 -13.40 8.49 -13.72
CA HIS A 19 -12.45 9.37 -14.39
C HIS A 19 -12.15 8.74 -15.76
N PRO A 20 -12.37 9.45 -16.89
CA PRO A 20 -11.88 8.98 -18.17
C PRO A 20 -10.36 8.85 -18.09
N CYS A 21 -9.81 7.77 -18.64
CA CYS A 21 -8.37 7.52 -18.68
C CYS A 21 -7.68 8.56 -19.60
N THR A 22 -7.49 9.78 -19.12
CA THR A 22 -6.77 10.83 -19.84
C THR A 22 -5.30 10.77 -19.46
N GLY A 23 -4.57 9.84 -20.07
CA GLY A 23 -3.20 10.02 -20.57
C GLY A 23 -2.11 10.65 -19.68
N ARG A 24 -2.24 10.72 -18.35
CA ARG A 24 -1.10 10.94 -17.45
C ARG A 24 -1.00 9.75 -16.51
N VAL A 25 0.16 9.10 -16.57
CA VAL A 25 0.49 7.83 -15.90
C VAL A 25 0.64 7.99 -14.38
N ASP A 26 0.67 9.23 -13.89
CA ASP A 26 0.88 9.50 -12.48
C ASP A 26 -0.46 9.76 -11.80
N CYS A 27 -1.02 8.71 -11.19
CA CYS A 27 -2.15 8.78 -10.24
C CYS A 27 -1.77 9.51 -8.92
N VAL A 28 -0.75 10.36 -8.95
CA VAL A 28 -0.22 11.06 -7.78
C VAL A 28 -1.08 12.29 -7.57
N ILE A 29 -1.96 12.24 -6.58
CA ILE A 29 -2.71 13.42 -6.12
C ILE A 29 -1.70 14.34 -5.45
N ASP A 30 -1.53 15.55 -5.96
CA ASP A 30 -0.61 16.51 -5.36
C ASP A 30 -1.06 16.89 -3.94
N MET A 31 -0.11 17.21 -3.07
CA MET A 31 -0.38 17.50 -1.66
C MET A 31 -1.33 18.68 -1.46
N ALA A 32 -1.33 19.66 -2.37
CA ALA A 32 -2.22 20.82 -2.29
C ALA A 32 -3.67 20.42 -2.63
N THR A 33 -3.86 19.55 -3.62
CA THR A 33 -5.15 18.99 -4.02
C THR A 33 -5.70 18.05 -2.97
N ALA A 34 -4.85 17.19 -2.38
CA ALA A 34 -5.23 16.34 -1.25
C ALA A 34 -5.69 17.20 -0.06
N LYS A 35 -4.90 18.23 0.29
CA LYS A 35 -5.25 19.19 1.36
C LYS A 35 -6.58 19.89 1.08
N ALA A 36 -6.75 20.47 -0.11
CA ALA A 36 -7.97 21.17 -0.51
C ALA A 36 -9.20 20.25 -0.53
N THR A 37 -9.01 18.96 -0.84
CA THR A 37 -10.08 17.97 -0.87
C THR A 37 -10.46 17.50 0.53
N CYS A 38 -9.48 16.98 1.28
CA CYS A 38 -9.72 16.24 2.51
C CYS A 38 -9.98 17.16 3.73
N MET A 39 -9.63 18.46 3.64
CA MET A 39 -9.93 19.41 4.72
C MET A 39 -11.35 20.00 4.64
N MET A 40 -12.15 19.68 3.62
CA MET A 40 -13.56 20.05 3.57
C MET A 40 -14.41 19.12 4.43
N ASP A 41 -15.49 19.61 5.01
CA ASP A 41 -16.51 18.75 5.63
C ASP A 41 -17.27 17.92 4.60
N ALA A 42 -17.93 16.84 5.01
CA ALA A 42 -18.80 16.09 4.12
C ALA A 42 -20.01 16.93 3.70
N GLU A 43 -20.27 17.03 2.39
CA GLU A 43 -21.48 17.69 1.90
C GLU A 43 -22.47 16.66 1.32
N ILE A 44 -23.60 16.49 2.03
CA ILE A 44 -24.69 15.58 1.65
C ILE A 44 -25.27 15.98 0.28
N GLY A 45 -25.34 17.28 -0.02
CA GLY A 45 -25.99 17.82 -1.23
C GLY A 45 -27.52 17.93 -1.09
N GLN A 46 -28.18 18.43 -2.14
CA GLN A 46 -29.58 18.86 -2.10
C GLN A 46 -30.56 17.87 -2.77
N CYS A 47 -30.06 16.75 -3.29
CA CYS A 47 -30.92 15.73 -3.89
C CYS A 47 -31.62 14.89 -2.82
N ARG A 48 -32.39 13.87 -3.24
CA ARG A 48 -33.13 12.97 -2.33
C ARG A 48 -32.70 11.51 -2.44
N GLY A 49 -31.52 11.27 -2.99
CA GLY A 49 -30.92 9.94 -3.03
C GLY A 49 -30.32 9.57 -1.67
N TYR A 50 -30.08 8.27 -1.49
CA TYR A 50 -29.39 7.74 -0.33
C TYR A 50 -28.23 6.88 -0.83
N PHE A 51 -27.05 7.46 -0.88
CA PHE A 51 -25.85 6.78 -1.35
C PHE A 51 -24.80 6.80 -0.25
N GLN A 52 -24.44 5.62 0.27
CA GLN A 52 -23.32 5.52 1.20
C GLN A 52 -22.02 5.87 0.45
N ARG A 53 -21.30 6.85 0.99
CA ARG A 53 -20.00 7.32 0.50
C ARG A 53 -19.05 7.45 1.67
N TRP A 54 -17.79 7.69 1.39
CA TRP A 54 -16.74 7.90 2.37
C TRP A 54 -16.21 9.32 2.28
N PHE A 55 -15.92 9.94 3.42
CA PHE A 55 -15.24 11.24 3.48
C PHE A 55 -14.17 11.18 4.56
N PHE A 56 -13.15 12.02 4.43
CA PHE A 56 -12.13 12.19 5.45
C PHE A 56 -12.61 13.18 6.52
N SER A 57 -12.71 12.72 7.76
CA SER A 57 -13.01 13.58 8.90
C SER A 57 -11.70 14.05 9.54
N THR A 58 -11.48 15.37 9.55
CA THR A 58 -10.32 15.99 10.21
C THR A 58 -10.37 15.79 11.73
N MET A 59 -11.56 15.85 12.34
CA MET A 59 -11.75 15.64 13.78
C MET A 59 -11.31 14.24 14.23
N LYS A 60 -11.58 13.22 13.41
CA LYS A 60 -11.23 11.83 13.73
C LYS A 60 -9.93 11.38 13.06
N ALA A 61 -9.31 12.24 12.25
CA ALA A 61 -8.20 11.94 11.36
C ALA A 61 -8.39 10.60 10.60
N MET A 62 -9.60 10.34 10.09
CA MET A 62 -9.93 9.05 9.45
C MET A 62 -11.03 9.18 8.41
N CYS A 63 -11.04 8.25 7.47
CA CYS A 63 -12.14 8.08 6.52
C CYS A 63 -13.34 7.43 7.19
N VAL A 64 -14.50 8.08 7.12
CA VAL A 64 -15.76 7.62 7.73
C VAL A 64 -16.89 7.65 6.70
N PRO A 65 -17.89 6.76 6.85
CA PRO A 65 -19.03 6.75 5.94
C PRO A 65 -19.97 7.93 6.20
N PHE A 66 -20.61 8.42 5.14
CA PHE A 66 -21.70 9.40 5.19
C PHE A 66 -22.73 9.13 4.10
N VAL A 67 -23.90 9.77 4.24
CA VAL A 67 -24.97 9.72 3.24
C VAL A 67 -24.79 10.86 2.26
N TYR A 68 -24.64 10.53 0.99
CA TYR A 68 -24.65 11.48 -0.10
C TYR A 68 -25.99 11.43 -0.85
N SER A 69 -26.56 12.59 -1.11
CA SER A 69 -27.88 12.75 -1.71
C SER A 69 -27.94 12.43 -3.20
N GLY A 70 -26.79 12.27 -3.85
CA GLY A 70 -26.72 11.96 -5.28
C GLY A 70 -26.75 13.18 -6.21
N CYS A 71 -26.51 14.38 -5.71
CA CYS A 71 -26.06 15.50 -6.54
C CYS A 71 -25.43 16.60 -5.68
N ARG A 72 -24.73 17.55 -6.33
CA ARG A 72 -23.94 18.59 -5.65
C ARG A 72 -22.91 17.93 -4.72
N GLY A 73 -22.61 18.50 -3.57
CA GLY A 73 -21.54 17.98 -2.73
C GLY A 73 -20.19 18.52 -3.13
N ASN A 74 -19.17 18.08 -2.41
CA ASN A 74 -17.80 18.46 -2.63
C ASN A 74 -16.91 17.24 -2.92
N ARG A 75 -15.61 17.51 -3.08
CA ARG A 75 -14.62 16.49 -3.46
C ARG A 75 -14.29 15.51 -2.33
N ASN A 76 -14.62 15.81 -1.07
CA ASN A 76 -14.45 14.89 0.05
C ASN A 76 -15.59 13.84 0.06
N ASN A 77 -15.71 13.11 -1.05
CA ASN A 77 -16.78 12.18 -1.32
C ASN A 77 -16.25 11.05 -2.21
N PHE A 78 -15.96 9.92 -1.59
CA PHE A 78 -15.32 8.76 -2.20
C PHE A 78 -16.28 7.58 -2.23
N LEU A 79 -16.24 6.77 -3.29
CA LEU A 79 -17.08 5.57 -3.40
C LEU A 79 -16.65 4.49 -2.40
N THR A 80 -15.34 4.30 -2.23
CA THR A 80 -14.78 3.29 -1.32
C THR A 80 -13.93 3.92 -0.23
N GLU A 81 -13.80 3.21 0.91
CA GLU A 81 -12.92 3.62 2.00
C GLU A 81 -11.47 3.74 1.53
N GLN A 82 -11.02 2.80 0.69
CA GLN A 82 -9.65 2.76 0.20
C GLN A 82 -9.32 3.97 -0.68
N ASP A 83 -10.26 4.44 -1.50
CA ASP A 83 -10.07 5.65 -2.32
C ASP A 83 -9.90 6.90 -1.44
N CYS A 84 -10.69 6.99 -0.36
CA CYS A 84 -10.55 8.04 0.64
C CYS A 84 -9.18 7.98 1.31
N HIS A 85 -8.75 6.81 1.79
CA HIS A 85 -7.44 6.66 2.45
C HIS A 85 -6.29 7.00 1.50
N ARG A 86 -6.31 6.52 0.26
CA ARG A 86 -5.25 6.84 -0.72
C ARG A 86 -5.19 8.34 -1.04
N THR A 87 -6.33 9.03 -1.03
CA THR A 87 -6.38 10.48 -1.31
C THR A 87 -5.98 11.31 -0.09
N CYS A 88 -6.35 10.88 1.11
CA CYS A 88 -6.26 11.70 2.32
C CYS A 88 -5.20 11.23 3.33
N SER A 89 -4.48 10.14 3.06
CA SER A 89 -3.45 9.63 3.99
C SER A 89 -2.39 10.67 4.33
N ALA A 90 -1.94 11.46 3.34
CA ALA A 90 -0.92 12.47 3.60
C ALA A 90 -1.46 13.65 4.45
N VAL A 91 -2.77 13.94 4.37
CA VAL A 91 -3.43 14.91 5.24
C VAL A 91 -3.63 14.33 6.65
N ARG A 92 -4.01 13.05 6.76
CA ARG A 92 -4.05 12.33 8.03
C ARG A 92 -2.70 12.37 8.72
N ASP A 93 -1.64 12.00 8.02
CA ASP A 93 -0.29 11.94 8.58
C ASP A 93 0.13 13.34 9.05
N ALA A 94 -0.13 14.39 8.26
CA ALA A 94 0.12 15.77 8.68
C ALA A 94 -0.71 16.23 9.90
N LEU A 95 -1.95 15.75 10.07
CA LEU A 95 -2.77 16.05 11.25
C LEU A 95 -2.34 15.27 12.50
N LEU A 96 -1.83 14.06 12.34
CA LEU A 96 -1.28 13.24 13.43
C LEU A 96 0.14 13.66 13.82
N GLU A 97 0.92 14.22 12.89
CA GLU A 97 2.29 14.71 13.12
C GLU A 97 2.35 16.13 13.71
N GLY A 98 1.23 16.63 14.24
CA GLY A 98 1.10 17.95 14.88
C GLY A 98 1.89 18.18 16.18
N ASP A 99 3.09 17.61 16.30
CA ASP A 99 4.05 17.91 17.38
C ASP A 99 5.53 17.54 17.08
N ARG A 100 5.93 17.39 15.80
CA ARG A 100 7.37 17.31 15.48
C ARG A 100 7.91 18.69 15.12
N PRO A 101 8.86 19.26 15.90
CA PRO A 101 9.55 20.45 15.46
C PRO A 101 10.24 20.15 14.13
N ALA A 102 10.10 21.09 13.20
CA ALA A 102 10.79 21.13 11.90
C ALA A 102 12.31 21.36 12.07
N ASN A 103 12.96 20.57 12.94
CA ASN A 103 14.39 20.45 13.04
C ASN A 103 14.77 19.04 13.51
N VAL A 104 14.54 18.08 12.62
CA VAL A 104 15.55 17.04 12.46
C VAL A 104 16.13 17.25 11.07
N SER A 105 17.08 18.17 11.00
CA SER A 105 18.12 18.11 9.98
C SER A 105 18.88 16.81 10.22
N SER A 106 18.31 15.68 9.80
CA SER A 106 19.00 14.39 9.79
C SER A 106 19.84 14.36 8.51
N PRO A 107 21.17 14.37 8.58
CA PRO A 107 22.03 14.36 7.39
C PRO A 107 22.02 13.02 6.65
N LEU A 108 21.06 12.12 6.93
CA LEU A 108 21.08 10.73 6.47
C LEU A 108 19.90 10.31 5.60
N VAL A 109 19.11 11.25 5.06
CA VAL A 109 18.32 10.92 3.86
C VAL A 109 19.26 11.04 2.66
N ARG A 110 20.18 10.08 2.53
CA ARG A 110 20.73 9.75 1.21
C ARG A 110 19.51 9.52 0.32
N ALA A 111 19.36 10.38 -0.69
CA ALA A 111 18.23 10.33 -1.60
C ALA A 111 18.06 8.89 -2.10
N ILE A 112 17.04 8.23 -1.56
CA ILE A 112 16.57 6.93 -2.01
C ILE A 112 15.90 7.22 -3.36
N THR A 113 16.69 7.17 -4.42
CA THR A 113 16.23 7.45 -5.79
C THR A 113 15.50 6.23 -6.32
N GLY A 114 14.25 6.03 -5.89
CA GLY A 114 13.36 5.01 -6.46
C GLY A 114 12.52 4.26 -5.44
N PRO A 115 11.60 3.42 -5.91
CA PRO A 115 10.75 2.62 -5.05
C PRO A 115 11.59 1.64 -4.20
N PRO A 116 11.15 1.31 -2.97
CA PRO A 116 11.76 0.26 -2.15
C PRO A 116 11.80 -1.07 -2.91
N VAL A 117 12.96 -1.74 -2.87
CA VAL A 117 13.12 -3.09 -3.43
C VAL A 117 13.47 -4.00 -2.28
N ASP A 118 12.58 -4.95 -1.98
CA ASP A 118 12.81 -5.94 -0.94
C ASP A 118 13.81 -7.01 -1.40
N CYS A 119 14.50 -7.60 -0.43
CA CYS A 119 15.36 -8.73 -0.72
C CYS A 119 14.58 -9.93 -1.25
N VAL A 120 15.09 -10.54 -2.32
CA VAL A 120 14.62 -11.83 -2.83
C VAL A 120 15.73 -12.86 -2.68
N MET A 121 15.42 -14.01 -2.07
CA MET A 121 16.35 -15.14 -1.96
C MET A 121 16.00 -16.25 -2.93
N SER A 122 16.99 -17.07 -3.27
CA SER A 122 16.77 -18.30 -4.02
C SER A 122 16.01 -19.35 -3.19
N PRO A 123 15.39 -20.34 -3.86
CA PRO A 123 14.97 -21.56 -3.21
C PRO A 123 16.15 -22.21 -2.49
N TRP A 124 15.86 -22.93 -1.42
CA TRP A 124 16.89 -23.75 -0.77
C TRP A 124 17.40 -24.84 -1.72
N SER A 125 18.70 -25.10 -1.68
CA SER A 125 19.30 -26.28 -2.28
C SER A 125 18.72 -27.56 -1.68
N GLN A 126 18.99 -28.69 -2.34
CA GLN A 126 18.83 -29.99 -1.71
C GLN A 126 19.80 -30.14 -0.53
N PHE A 127 19.45 -31.00 0.43
CA PHE A 127 20.38 -31.35 1.49
C PHE A 127 21.55 -32.15 0.93
N THR A 128 22.76 -31.85 1.39
CA THR A 128 23.93 -32.69 1.16
C THR A 128 23.72 -34.10 1.73
N SER A 129 24.56 -35.04 1.29
CA SER A 129 24.75 -36.29 2.01
C SER A 129 25.15 -36.03 3.47
N CYS A 130 24.94 -37.04 4.31
CA CYS A 130 25.36 -36.96 5.71
C CYS A 130 26.88 -36.76 5.76
N SER A 131 27.34 -35.89 6.67
CA SER A 131 28.76 -35.56 6.87
C SER A 131 29.61 -36.75 7.30
N VAL A 132 28.98 -37.83 7.74
CA VAL A 132 29.61 -39.08 8.17
C VAL A 132 29.06 -40.22 7.34
N THR A 133 29.81 -41.31 7.24
CA THR A 133 29.41 -42.57 6.60
C THR A 133 28.80 -43.57 7.58
N CYS A 134 28.88 -43.31 8.89
CA CYS A 134 28.27 -44.13 9.94
C CYS A 134 28.04 -43.27 11.21
N GLY A 135 27.09 -43.65 12.07
CA GLY A 135 26.79 -42.92 13.30
C GLY A 135 26.06 -41.59 13.08
N THR A 136 26.25 -40.62 13.98
CA THR A 136 25.52 -39.35 13.95
C THR A 136 26.33 -38.26 13.25
N GLY A 137 25.75 -37.66 12.22
CA GLY A 137 26.33 -36.54 11.50
C GLY A 137 25.32 -35.45 11.20
N PHE A 138 25.63 -34.62 10.20
CA PHE A 138 24.75 -33.56 9.75
C PHE A 138 24.67 -33.49 8.22
N ARG A 139 23.54 -33.00 7.75
CA ARG A 139 23.32 -32.63 6.35
C ARG A 139 22.96 -31.15 6.27
N GLU A 140 23.43 -30.49 5.24
CA GLU A 140 23.30 -29.04 5.09
C GLU A 140 22.59 -28.70 3.79
N LYS A 141 21.87 -27.59 3.80
CA LYS A 141 21.35 -26.97 2.59
C LYS A 141 21.64 -25.48 2.63
N THR A 142 21.82 -24.89 1.47
CA THR A 142 22.20 -23.49 1.31
C THR A 142 21.22 -22.76 0.40
N ARG A 143 21.19 -21.43 0.52
CA ARG A 143 20.49 -20.52 -0.39
C ARG A 143 21.29 -19.23 -0.50
N THR A 144 20.99 -18.44 -1.52
CA THR A 144 21.67 -17.18 -1.82
C THR A 144 20.68 -16.05 -1.99
N VAL A 145 21.18 -14.81 -1.94
CA VAL A 145 20.41 -13.62 -2.29
C VAL A 145 20.39 -13.50 -3.82
N LEU A 146 19.20 -13.39 -4.40
CA LEU A 146 18.99 -13.13 -5.84
C LEU A 146 18.82 -11.63 -6.12
N VAL A 147 18.18 -10.91 -5.21
CA VAL A 147 17.98 -9.46 -5.29
C VAL A 147 18.37 -8.84 -3.96
N GLU A 148 19.36 -7.96 -4.01
CA GLU A 148 19.76 -7.17 -2.85
C GLU A 148 18.71 -6.10 -2.52
N PRO A 149 18.44 -5.84 -1.23
CA PRO A 149 17.51 -4.81 -0.84
C PRO A 149 18.02 -3.43 -1.24
N LYS A 150 17.15 -2.59 -1.81
CA LYS A 150 17.46 -1.20 -2.19
C LYS A 150 16.40 -0.26 -1.65
N ASN A 151 16.74 1.02 -1.58
CA ASN A 151 15.77 2.08 -1.40
C ASN A 151 14.89 1.92 -0.13
N GLY A 152 15.48 1.37 0.95
CA GLY A 152 14.76 1.12 2.20
C GLY A 152 13.87 -0.14 2.20
N GLY A 153 13.99 -1.02 1.19
CA GLY A 153 13.32 -2.31 1.19
C GLY A 153 13.82 -3.29 2.27
N GLN A 154 13.05 -4.34 2.52
CA GLN A 154 13.28 -5.29 3.61
C GLN A 154 14.58 -6.08 3.42
N ALA A 155 15.41 -6.09 4.47
CA ALA A 155 16.69 -6.80 4.46
C ALA A 155 16.53 -8.33 4.38
N CYS A 156 17.49 -8.99 3.72
CA CYS A 156 17.54 -10.45 3.64
C CYS A 156 17.75 -11.08 5.03
N PRO A 157 17.11 -12.23 5.33
CA PRO A 157 17.50 -13.05 6.46
C PRO A 157 18.98 -13.44 6.38
N ARG A 158 19.73 -13.24 7.48
CA ARG A 158 21.17 -13.59 7.54
C ARG A 158 21.44 -15.09 7.45
N THR A 159 20.43 -15.93 7.68
CA THR A 159 20.56 -17.39 7.61
C THR A 159 20.52 -17.87 6.15
N VAL A 160 21.70 -18.15 5.62
CA VAL A 160 21.93 -18.70 4.27
C VAL A 160 22.20 -20.21 4.26
N THR A 161 22.48 -20.80 5.43
CA THR A 161 22.73 -22.24 5.60
C THR A 161 21.81 -22.81 6.67
N ARG A 162 21.21 -23.98 6.40
CA ARG A 162 20.46 -24.74 7.39
C ARG A 162 21.03 -26.14 7.54
N ARG A 163 21.33 -26.51 8.77
CA ARG A 163 21.85 -27.83 9.15
C ARG A 163 20.75 -28.68 9.79
N ARG A 164 20.71 -29.97 9.47
CA ARG A 164 19.87 -30.97 10.14
C ARG A 164 20.70 -32.19 10.51
N ARG A 165 20.42 -32.79 11.68
CA ARG A 165 21.05 -34.04 12.12
C ARG A 165 20.63 -35.19 11.18
N CYS A 166 21.57 -36.08 10.89
CA CYS A 166 21.35 -37.37 10.25
C CYS A 166 21.97 -38.46 11.13
N HIS A 167 21.42 -39.66 11.03
CA HIS A 167 21.91 -40.84 11.72
C HIS A 167 22.04 -41.95 10.69
N ILE A 168 23.25 -42.46 10.51
CA ILE A 168 23.55 -43.62 9.68
C ILE A 168 23.76 -44.80 10.61
N PRO A 169 23.21 -45.99 10.29
CA PRO A 169 23.35 -47.17 11.12
C PRO A 169 24.81 -47.46 11.54
N PRO A 170 25.06 -47.89 12.79
CA PRO A 170 26.41 -48.19 13.28
C PRO A 170 27.10 -49.35 12.57
N GLU A 171 26.34 -50.22 11.88
CA GLU A 171 26.86 -51.37 11.12
C GLU A 171 27.79 -50.97 9.96
N TYR A 172 27.77 -49.69 9.56
CA TYR A 172 28.68 -49.11 8.57
C TYR A 172 29.95 -48.50 9.17
N CYS A 173 30.14 -48.57 10.50
CA CYS A 173 31.39 -48.17 11.16
C CYS A 173 32.35 -49.37 11.17
N HIS A 174 33.48 -49.25 10.48
CA HIS A 174 34.57 -50.24 10.48
C HIS A 174 35.72 -49.81 11.38
#